data_AF-A0A948VRX0-F1
#
_entry.id   AF-A0A948VRX0-F1
#
_cell.length_a   1.000
_cell.length_b   1.000
_cell.length_c   1.000
_cell.angle_alpha   90.00
_cell.angle_beta   90.00
_cell.angle_gamma   90.00
#
_symmetry.space_group_name_H-M   'P 1'
#
loop_
_entity.id
_entity.type
_entity.pdbx_description
1 polymer ?
#
loop_
_entity_poly.entity_id
_entity_poly.type
_entity_poly.pdbx_seq_one_letter_code
_entity_poly.pdbx_strand_id
1 'polypeptide(L)'
;MSQVGGNRKSRLLALIPALLVILGSGMVALALNAPIQPSGLPYERTFAAASKDAATDLTIADTAVTNALQRGEWRVAGMREPVATALIATSKDGRPVALDWRNNVTEPVFSADLTLSEVDKVMAAIKQHVPTEAVVLSWWDLSRKIRVLAGREAPLDDPLARGLIVPTSWAEAADRVLASEKAFWGAGIASSEADNFTRFIEALLDDEETGTAALAALAPGKDIYVAVHLSDAWKVASSRPEQLAIGYRDFPTSGQSHGVVKTTREWIKSEKIKGGYAVEPIGHAVRLHYLNDKDSSDLLIAKLLPFSTSNPMRLKGLQLVYQHRGYWIYKLNRNAS
;
A
#
# COMPACT_ATOMS: atom_id res chain seq x y z
N MET A 1 21.31 -50.59 80.57
CA MET A 1 20.38 -51.31 79.66
C MET A 1 19.76 -50.31 78.70
N SER A 2 19.80 -50.63 77.41
CA SER A 2 19.40 -49.82 76.25
C SER A 2 17.93 -49.39 76.21
N GLN A 3 17.68 -48.25 75.56
CA GLN A 3 16.74 -47.99 74.42
C GLN A 3 16.66 -46.45 74.26
N VAL A 4 17.16 -45.79 73.20
CA VAL A 4 16.77 -45.72 71.78
C VAL A 4 15.31 -45.32 71.54
N GLY A 5 15.14 -44.16 70.89
CA GLY A 5 13.90 -43.69 70.26
C GLY A 5 13.74 -42.19 70.51
N GLY A 6 13.73 -41.28 69.54
CA GLY A 6 13.42 -41.40 68.13
C GLY A 6 12.76 -40.09 67.71
N ASN A 7 13.60 -39.13 67.36
CA ASN A 7 13.30 -37.74 66.99
C ASN A 7 12.54 -37.69 65.66
N ARG A 8 11.25 -37.31 65.62
CA ARG A 8 10.51 -37.22 64.34
C ARG A 8 9.21 -36.40 64.33
N LYS A 9 9.12 -35.23 64.99
CA LYS A 9 7.91 -34.37 64.86
C LYS A 9 8.09 -32.85 64.74
N SER A 10 9.32 -32.30 64.63
CA SER A 10 9.49 -30.82 64.57
C SER A 10 10.05 -30.24 63.27
N ARG A 11 10.22 -31.03 62.20
CA ARG A 11 10.83 -30.53 60.94
C ARG A 11 9.85 -30.24 59.79
N LEU A 12 8.54 -30.43 59.98
CA LEU A 12 7.58 -30.24 58.87
C LEU A 12 6.87 -28.88 58.83
N LEU A 13 7.00 -28.02 59.84
CA LEU A 13 6.26 -26.74 59.89
C LEU A 13 7.07 -25.48 59.56
N ALA A 14 8.37 -25.60 59.25
CA ALA A 14 9.22 -24.45 58.92
C ALA A 14 9.48 -24.29 57.40
N LEU A 15 8.92 -25.14 56.56
CA LEU A 15 9.17 -25.13 55.10
C LEU A 15 8.11 -24.40 54.28
N ILE A 16 6.97 -24.05 54.86
CA ILE A 16 5.88 -23.35 54.15
C ILE A 16 6.15 -21.83 53.97
N PRO A 17 6.67 -21.08 54.97
CA PRO A 17 6.90 -19.64 54.80
C PRO A 17 8.07 -19.33 53.85
N ALA A 18 9.12 -20.16 53.88
CA ALA A 18 10.31 -19.97 53.05
C ALA A 18 10.03 -20.25 51.55
N LEU A 19 9.14 -21.20 51.24
CA LEU A 19 8.75 -21.50 49.86
C LEU A 19 7.91 -20.37 49.24
N LEU A 20 7.05 -19.70 50.03
CA LEU A 20 6.22 -18.58 49.57
C LEU A 20 7.04 -17.32 49.27
N VAL A 21 8.10 -17.04 50.05
CA VAL A 21 8.98 -15.89 49.79
C VAL A 21 9.85 -16.12 48.55
N ILE A 22 10.32 -17.35 48.30
CA ILE A 22 11.09 -17.68 47.09
C ILE A 22 10.21 -17.69 45.83
N LEU A 23 8.97 -18.20 45.91
CA LEU A 23 8.01 -18.09 44.79
C LEU A 23 7.59 -16.63 44.51
N GLY A 24 7.37 -15.82 45.55
CA GLY A 24 7.00 -14.41 45.40
C GLY A 24 8.11 -13.55 44.80
N SER A 25 9.36 -13.75 45.23
CA SER A 25 10.51 -13.02 44.68
C SER A 25 10.93 -13.50 43.29
N GLY A 26 10.73 -14.78 42.97
CA GLY A 26 10.88 -15.31 41.61
C GLY A 26 9.85 -14.73 40.62
N MET A 27 8.59 -14.54 41.05
CA MET A 27 7.57 -13.89 40.22
C MET A 27 7.81 -12.39 40.02
N VAL A 28 8.32 -11.68 41.04
CA VAL A 28 8.68 -10.24 40.89
C VAL A 28 9.90 -10.08 39.99
N ALA A 29 10.90 -10.96 40.08
CA ALA A 29 12.04 -10.97 39.16
C ALA A 29 11.63 -11.32 37.71
N LEU A 30 10.68 -12.24 37.52
CA LEU A 30 10.12 -12.56 36.18
C LEU A 30 9.24 -11.44 35.62
N ALA A 31 8.58 -10.64 36.46
CA ALA A 31 7.82 -9.47 36.02
C ALA A 31 8.72 -8.27 35.66
N LEU A 32 9.90 -8.15 36.28
CA LEU A 32 10.87 -7.10 36.00
C LEU A 32 11.85 -7.45 34.86
N ASN A 33 12.06 -8.74 34.59
CA ASN A 33 12.87 -9.25 33.45
C ASN A 33 12.03 -9.83 32.31
N ALA A 34 10.69 -9.75 32.37
CA ALA A 34 9.90 -9.94 31.17
C ALA A 34 10.37 -8.86 30.18
N PRO A 35 10.87 -9.22 28.99
CA PRO A 35 11.06 -8.20 27.97
C PRO A 35 9.72 -7.49 27.85
N ILE A 36 9.72 -6.17 28.01
CA ILE A 36 8.57 -5.34 27.64
C ILE A 36 8.43 -5.57 26.14
N GLN A 37 7.70 -6.61 25.76
CA GLN A 37 7.30 -6.85 24.39
C GLN A 37 6.47 -5.64 24.03
N PRO A 38 6.86 -4.89 22.98
CA PRO A 38 6.05 -3.76 22.57
C PRO A 38 4.65 -4.30 22.26
N SER A 39 3.67 -3.69 22.93
CA SER A 39 2.24 -3.96 22.87
C SER A 39 1.75 -4.20 21.44
N GLY A 40 1.22 -5.40 21.16
CA GLY A 40 0.31 -5.71 20.03
C GLY A 40 0.68 -5.13 18.65
N LEU A 41 -0.33 -5.08 17.76
CA LEU A 41 -0.33 -4.16 16.63
C LEU A 41 -0.73 -2.77 17.15
N PRO A 42 -0.24 -1.66 16.54
CA PRO A 42 -0.61 -0.32 16.97
C PRO A 42 -2.08 0.04 16.64
N TYR A 43 -2.80 -0.86 15.95
CA TYR A 43 -4.20 -0.72 15.59
C TYR A 43 -4.94 -2.05 15.74
N GLU A 44 -6.26 -1.95 15.83
CA GLU A 44 -7.21 -3.05 15.63
C GLU A 44 -7.91 -2.90 14.29
N ARG A 45 -8.26 -4.04 13.69
CA ARG A 45 -8.95 -4.10 12.41
C ARG A 45 -10.34 -4.70 12.62
N THR A 46 -11.38 -4.00 12.18
CA THR A 46 -12.76 -4.48 12.26
C THR A 46 -13.41 -4.47 10.89
N PHE A 47 -14.30 -5.44 10.65
CA PHE A 47 -15.09 -5.52 9.43
C PHE A 47 -16.56 -5.66 9.78
N ALA A 48 -17.39 -4.85 9.14
CA ALA A 48 -18.84 -4.94 9.23
C ALA A 48 -19.44 -5.04 7.83
N ALA A 49 -20.59 -5.70 7.68
CA ALA A 49 -21.32 -5.67 6.42
C ALA A 49 -21.67 -4.21 6.05
N ALA A 50 -21.40 -3.82 4.80
CA ALA A 50 -21.80 -2.52 4.29
C ALA A 50 -23.14 -2.63 3.57
N SER A 51 -23.97 -1.58 3.65
CA SER A 51 -25.18 -1.51 2.83
C SER A 51 -24.81 -1.34 1.36
N LYS A 52 -25.71 -1.77 0.46
CA LYS A 52 -25.53 -1.56 -0.99
C LYS A 52 -25.38 -0.08 -1.35
N ASP A 53 -26.06 0.78 -0.59
CA ASP A 53 -26.02 2.23 -0.78
C ASP A 53 -24.62 2.83 -0.55
N ALA A 54 -23.73 2.10 0.14
CA ALA A 54 -22.34 2.50 0.33
C ALA A 54 -21.53 2.52 -0.99
N ALA A 55 -22.02 1.87 -2.05
CA ALA A 55 -21.40 1.82 -3.37
C ALA A 55 -22.17 2.60 -4.45
N THR A 56 -22.99 3.59 -4.05
CA THR A 56 -23.81 4.40 -4.97
C THR A 56 -23.01 5.08 -6.07
N ASP A 57 -21.78 5.50 -5.77
CA ASP A 57 -20.87 6.13 -6.75
C ASP A 57 -20.17 5.12 -7.69
N LEU A 58 -20.36 3.81 -7.47
CA LEU A 58 -19.73 2.74 -8.25
C LEU A 58 -20.72 2.11 -9.23
N THR A 59 -20.98 2.82 -10.33
CA THR A 59 -21.96 2.45 -11.35
C THR A 59 -21.54 1.26 -12.21
N ILE A 60 -20.24 0.99 -12.32
CA ILE A 60 -19.69 -0.10 -13.13
C ILE A 60 -19.81 -1.47 -12.46
N ALA A 61 -19.95 -1.52 -11.14
CA ALA A 61 -20.00 -2.76 -10.39
C ALA A 61 -21.26 -3.55 -10.71
N ASP A 62 -21.13 -4.88 -10.80
CA ASP A 62 -22.31 -5.73 -10.90
C ASP A 62 -23.03 -5.86 -9.53
N THR A 63 -24.23 -6.42 -9.56
CA THR A 63 -25.02 -6.64 -8.36
C THR A 63 -24.36 -7.63 -7.39
N ALA A 64 -23.57 -8.60 -7.88
CA ALA A 64 -22.91 -9.58 -7.03
C ALA A 64 -21.82 -8.93 -6.18
N VAL A 65 -21.02 -8.03 -6.75
CA VAL A 65 -19.99 -7.24 -6.07
C VAL A 65 -20.65 -6.34 -5.01
N THR A 66 -21.72 -5.64 -5.37
CA THR A 66 -22.40 -4.71 -4.44
C THR A 66 -23.20 -5.40 -3.33
N ASN A 67 -23.54 -6.69 -3.48
CA ASN A 67 -24.27 -7.46 -2.47
C ASN A 67 -23.40 -7.99 -1.33
N ALA A 68 -22.09 -8.08 -1.51
CA ALA A 68 -21.16 -8.72 -0.56
C ALA A 68 -20.06 -7.76 -0.09
N LEU A 69 -20.44 -6.50 0.17
CA LEU A 69 -19.51 -5.46 0.59
C LEU A 69 -19.29 -5.47 2.11
N GLN A 70 -18.05 -5.20 2.50
CA GLN A 70 -17.66 -4.99 3.89
C GLN A 70 -17.06 -3.60 4.06
N ARG A 71 -17.36 -2.94 5.18
CA ARG A 71 -16.61 -1.77 5.64
C ARG A 71 -15.52 -2.24 6.57
N GLY A 72 -14.27 -2.03 6.17
CA GLY A 72 -13.09 -2.20 7.01
C GLY A 72 -12.74 -0.90 7.72
N GLU A 73 -12.43 -1.00 9.01
CA GLU A 73 -11.89 0.10 9.80
C GLU A 73 -10.58 -0.33 10.46
N TRP A 74 -9.60 0.57 10.46
CA TRP A 74 -8.34 0.44 11.20
C TRP A 74 -8.36 1.47 12.33
N ARG A 75 -8.34 1.03 13.58
CA ARG A 75 -8.53 1.88 14.76
C ARG A 75 -7.33 1.82 15.69
N VAL A 76 -6.79 2.99 16.04
CA VAL A 76 -5.74 3.12 17.04
C VAL A 76 -6.38 3.46 18.40
N ALA A 77 -5.89 2.82 19.46
CA ALA A 77 -6.38 3.09 20.82
C ALA A 77 -6.24 4.58 21.18
N GLY A 78 -7.27 5.15 21.81
CA GLY A 78 -7.28 6.57 22.19
C GLY A 78 -7.72 7.54 21.09
N MET A 79 -7.91 7.08 19.84
CA MET A 79 -8.42 7.92 18.75
C MET A 79 -9.92 7.74 18.55
N ARG A 80 -10.64 8.86 18.41
CA ARG A 80 -12.11 8.86 18.24
C ARG A 80 -12.51 8.21 16.91
N GLU A 81 -11.85 8.59 15.82
CA GLU A 81 -12.12 8.09 14.48
C GLU A 81 -11.10 7.02 14.07
N PRO A 82 -11.46 6.07 13.18
CA PRO A 82 -10.49 5.15 12.60
C PRO A 82 -9.40 5.92 11.88
N VAL A 83 -8.15 5.44 11.92
CA VAL A 83 -7.05 6.04 11.13
C VAL A 83 -7.25 5.84 9.64
N ALA A 84 -7.86 4.72 9.26
CA ALA A 84 -8.22 4.43 7.88
C ALA A 84 -9.53 3.66 7.81
N THR A 85 -10.26 3.86 6.70
CA THR A 85 -11.48 3.12 6.38
C THR A 85 -11.48 2.74 4.91
N ALA A 86 -12.07 1.58 4.60
CA ALA A 86 -12.22 1.12 3.22
C ALA A 86 -13.52 0.34 3.03
N LEU A 87 -14.11 0.44 1.84
CA LEU A 87 -15.13 -0.42 1.31
C LEU A 87 -14.43 -1.56 0.57
N ILE A 88 -14.67 -2.78 1.01
CA ILE A 88 -13.98 -3.98 0.55
C ILE A 88 -15.00 -4.91 -0.10
N ALA A 89 -14.72 -5.30 -1.33
CA ALA A 89 -15.38 -6.40 -2.00
C ALA A 89 -14.55 -7.69 -1.90
N THR A 90 -15.19 -8.81 -2.22
CA THR A 90 -14.53 -10.10 -2.35
C THR A 90 -14.51 -10.50 -3.82
N SER A 91 -13.33 -10.82 -4.35
CA SER A 91 -13.20 -11.34 -5.72
C SER A 91 -13.82 -12.75 -5.82
N LYS A 92 -14.04 -13.25 -7.05
CA LYS A 92 -14.60 -14.60 -7.28
C LYS A 92 -13.79 -15.72 -6.62
N ASP A 93 -12.49 -15.49 -6.53
CA ASP A 93 -11.44 -16.31 -5.93
C ASP A 93 -11.27 -16.05 -4.42
N GLY A 94 -12.19 -15.30 -3.79
CA GLY A 94 -12.26 -15.12 -2.33
C GLY A 94 -11.31 -14.06 -1.78
N ARG A 95 -10.61 -13.29 -2.63
CA ARG A 95 -9.58 -12.34 -2.20
C ARG A 95 -10.20 -10.97 -1.88
N PRO A 96 -9.71 -10.26 -0.86
CA PRO A 96 -10.18 -8.91 -0.55
C PRO A 96 -9.72 -7.92 -1.62
N VAL A 97 -10.64 -7.04 -2.01
CA VAL A 97 -10.43 -5.95 -2.97
C VAL A 97 -10.94 -4.65 -2.36
N ALA A 98 -10.03 -3.78 -1.93
CA ALA A 98 -10.39 -2.42 -1.54
C ALA A 98 -10.91 -1.66 -2.76
N LEU A 99 -12.16 -1.22 -2.71
CA LEU A 99 -12.83 -0.43 -3.75
C LEU A 99 -12.63 1.07 -3.55
N ASP A 100 -12.44 1.49 -2.31
CA ASP A 100 -11.99 2.83 -1.94
C ASP A 100 -10.97 2.72 -0.81
N TRP A 101 -10.35 3.84 -0.46
CA TRP A 101 -9.49 3.97 0.70
C TRP A 101 -9.54 5.40 1.21
N ARG A 102 -9.72 5.57 2.53
CA ARG A 102 -9.75 6.88 3.17
C ARG A 102 -8.84 6.90 4.36
N ASN A 103 -7.87 7.81 4.35
CA ASN A 103 -7.01 8.14 5.48
C ASN A 103 -7.65 9.30 6.25
N ASN A 104 -7.95 9.08 7.54
CA ASN A 104 -8.47 10.15 8.41
C ASN A 104 -7.34 10.82 9.22
N VAL A 105 -6.10 10.63 8.77
CA VAL A 105 -4.88 11.21 9.31
C VAL A 105 -4.03 11.75 8.15
N THR A 106 -3.07 12.63 8.45
CA THR A 106 -2.27 13.32 7.43
C THR A 106 -1.31 12.41 6.66
N GLU A 107 -0.73 11.41 7.35
CA GLU A 107 0.12 10.40 6.74
C GLU A 107 -0.74 9.25 6.19
N PRO A 108 -0.52 8.78 4.95
CA PRO A 108 -1.22 7.61 4.44
C PRO A 108 -0.96 6.36 5.28
N VAL A 109 -2.01 5.62 5.56
CA VAL A 109 -1.98 4.34 6.26
C VAL A 109 -2.27 3.26 5.24
N PHE A 110 -1.28 2.41 4.94
CA PHE A 110 -1.29 1.31 3.96
C PHE A 110 -1.45 1.71 2.49
N SER A 111 -2.38 2.60 2.17
CA SER A 111 -2.65 3.06 0.80
C SER A 111 -2.86 4.57 0.78
N ALA A 112 -2.60 5.17 -0.39
CA ALA A 112 -3.07 6.51 -0.70
C ALA A 112 -4.62 6.55 -0.71
N ASP A 113 -5.17 7.74 -0.49
CA ASP A 113 -6.61 7.97 -0.62
C ASP A 113 -7.10 7.65 -2.03
N LEU A 114 -8.28 7.07 -2.09
CA LEU A 114 -8.93 6.66 -3.31
C LEU A 114 -10.44 6.69 -3.13
N THR A 115 -11.16 7.40 -3.99
CA THR A 115 -12.62 7.48 -3.91
C THR A 115 -13.31 6.50 -4.87
N LEU A 116 -14.53 6.11 -4.54
CA LEU A 116 -15.34 5.25 -5.41
C LEU A 116 -15.61 5.88 -6.78
N SER A 117 -15.88 7.20 -6.84
CA SER A 117 -16.10 7.89 -8.11
C SER A 117 -14.87 7.88 -9.02
N GLU A 118 -13.66 7.96 -8.45
CA GLU A 118 -12.42 7.82 -9.21
C GLU A 118 -12.24 6.40 -9.72
N VAL A 119 -12.47 5.40 -8.87
CA VAL A 119 -12.41 3.99 -9.27
C VAL A 119 -13.42 3.71 -10.38
N ASP A 120 -14.65 4.18 -10.25
CA ASP A 120 -15.70 4.00 -11.26
C ASP A 120 -15.26 4.53 -12.62
N LYS A 121 -14.78 5.78 -12.68
CA LYS A 121 -14.29 6.42 -13.91
C LYS A 121 -13.11 5.67 -14.53
N VAL A 122 -12.12 5.30 -13.74
CA VAL A 122 -10.91 4.63 -14.24
C VAL A 122 -11.24 3.21 -14.71
N MET A 123 -12.06 2.46 -13.97
CA MET A 123 -12.48 1.12 -14.38
C MET A 123 -13.38 1.19 -15.63
N ALA A 124 -14.23 2.21 -15.75
CA ALA A 124 -15.05 2.43 -16.96
C ALA A 124 -14.17 2.74 -18.17
N ALA A 125 -13.16 3.58 -18.01
CA ALA A 125 -12.20 3.88 -19.06
C ALA A 125 -11.40 2.63 -19.49
N ILE A 126 -10.94 1.81 -18.54
CA ILE A 126 -10.27 0.53 -18.85
C ILE A 126 -11.23 -0.39 -19.62
N LYS A 127 -12.48 -0.53 -19.15
CA LYS A 127 -13.50 -1.35 -19.82
C LYS A 127 -13.87 -0.81 -21.22
N GLN A 128 -13.74 0.49 -21.46
CA GLN A 128 -14.03 1.09 -22.75
C GLN A 128 -12.87 0.99 -23.73
N HIS A 129 -11.64 1.20 -23.27
CA HIS A 129 -10.48 1.40 -24.15
C HIS A 129 -9.56 0.18 -24.25
N VAL A 130 -9.58 -0.72 -23.27
CA VAL A 130 -8.76 -1.93 -23.29
C VAL A 130 -9.55 -3.07 -23.94
N PRO A 131 -9.04 -3.73 -25.00
CA PRO A 131 -9.65 -4.92 -25.57
C PRO A 131 -9.76 -6.07 -24.55
N THR A 132 -10.71 -6.99 -24.75
CA THR A 132 -10.97 -8.08 -23.80
C THR A 132 -9.82 -9.10 -23.70
N GLU A 133 -9.07 -9.26 -24.78
CA GLU A 133 -7.94 -10.17 -24.95
C GLU A 133 -6.59 -9.55 -24.57
N ALA A 134 -6.59 -8.24 -24.27
CA ALA A 134 -5.40 -7.52 -23.85
C ALA A 134 -5.14 -7.71 -22.35
N VAL A 135 -3.87 -7.61 -21.98
CA VAL A 135 -3.42 -7.66 -20.58
C VAL A 135 -3.18 -6.25 -20.06
N VAL A 136 -3.68 -5.98 -18.86
CA VAL A 136 -3.36 -4.76 -18.11
C VAL A 136 -2.37 -5.10 -17.00
N LEU A 137 -1.15 -4.58 -17.12
CA LEU A 137 -0.13 -4.63 -16.08
C LEU A 137 -0.32 -3.43 -15.16
N SER A 138 -0.51 -3.71 -13.87
CA SER A 138 -0.64 -2.68 -12.83
C SER A 138 -0.19 -3.24 -11.48
N TRP A 139 -0.09 -2.36 -10.49
CA TRP A 139 0.11 -2.79 -9.10
C TRP A 139 -1.02 -3.72 -8.63
N TRP A 140 -0.74 -4.62 -7.69
CA TRP A 140 -1.64 -5.74 -7.33
C TRP A 140 -3.03 -5.28 -6.88
N ASP A 141 -3.11 -4.15 -6.19
CA ASP A 141 -4.35 -3.57 -5.66
C ASP A 141 -5.24 -2.99 -6.78
N LEU A 142 -4.64 -2.43 -7.83
CA LEU A 142 -5.35 -1.98 -9.02
C LEU A 142 -5.73 -3.16 -9.92
N SER A 143 -4.85 -4.14 -10.07
CA SER A 143 -5.12 -5.36 -10.85
C SER A 143 -6.35 -6.10 -10.35
N ARG A 144 -6.52 -6.20 -9.02
CA ARG A 144 -7.73 -6.77 -8.43
C ARG A 144 -9.00 -6.00 -8.77
N LYS A 145 -8.97 -4.66 -8.69
CA LYS A 145 -10.11 -3.81 -9.08
C LYS A 145 -10.43 -3.99 -10.57
N ILE A 146 -9.41 -4.05 -11.43
CA ILE A 146 -9.58 -4.27 -12.88
C ILE A 146 -10.30 -5.60 -13.15
N ARG A 147 -9.87 -6.69 -12.51
CA ARG A 147 -10.51 -8.01 -12.68
C ARG A 147 -11.97 -8.01 -12.21
N VAL A 148 -12.24 -7.37 -11.06
CA VAL A 148 -13.58 -7.36 -10.45
C VAL A 148 -14.55 -6.41 -11.15
N LEU A 149 -14.11 -5.21 -11.53
CA LEU A 149 -14.99 -4.13 -12.00
C LEU A 149 -14.95 -3.92 -13.52
N ALA A 150 -13.76 -3.94 -14.12
CA ALA A 150 -13.61 -3.76 -15.57
C ALA A 150 -13.72 -5.07 -16.35
N GLY A 151 -13.58 -6.22 -15.67
CA GLY A 151 -13.62 -7.55 -16.28
C GLY A 151 -12.52 -7.74 -17.32
N ARG A 152 -11.33 -7.19 -17.08
CA ARG A 152 -10.15 -7.34 -17.95
C ARG A 152 -9.11 -8.25 -17.33
N GLU A 153 -8.27 -8.82 -18.18
CA GLU A 153 -7.13 -9.60 -17.73
C GLU A 153 -6.08 -8.67 -17.12
N ALA A 154 -5.94 -8.72 -15.80
CA ALA A 154 -4.87 -8.05 -15.08
C ALA A 154 -4.18 -9.09 -14.19
N PRO A 155 -3.14 -9.78 -14.69
CA PRO A 155 -2.63 -11.00 -14.08
C PRO A 155 -1.80 -10.74 -12.82
N LEU A 156 -1.23 -9.54 -12.69
CA LEU A 156 -0.34 -9.20 -11.59
C LEU A 156 -1.12 -9.16 -10.27
N ASP A 157 -0.80 -10.09 -9.38
CA ASP A 157 -1.19 -10.11 -7.98
C ASP A 157 0.08 -10.32 -7.15
N ASP A 158 0.05 -9.98 -5.86
CA ASP A 158 1.26 -10.05 -5.04
C ASP A 158 1.04 -10.81 -3.73
N PRO A 159 1.71 -11.97 -3.52
CA PRO A 159 1.62 -12.71 -2.26
C PRO A 159 2.17 -11.93 -1.07
N LEU A 160 2.99 -10.91 -1.31
CA LEU A 160 3.61 -10.09 -0.27
C LEU A 160 2.96 -8.72 -0.12
N ALA A 161 1.86 -8.44 -0.81
CA ALA A 161 1.16 -7.16 -0.79
C ALA A 161 2.13 -5.95 -0.72
N ARG A 162 3.16 -5.93 -1.56
CA ARG A 162 4.22 -4.91 -1.57
C ARG A 162 3.62 -3.55 -1.87
N GLY A 163 4.29 -2.50 -1.42
CA GLY A 163 3.79 -1.14 -1.58
C GLY A 163 2.82 -0.67 -0.50
N LEU A 164 2.57 -1.48 0.55
CA LEU A 164 1.82 -1.00 1.71
C LEU A 164 2.64 0.06 2.47
N ILE A 165 2.06 1.24 2.66
CA ILE A 165 2.69 2.38 3.35
C ILE A 165 2.51 2.22 4.86
N VAL A 166 3.60 2.12 5.62
CA VAL A 166 3.52 2.12 7.09
C VAL A 166 3.78 3.54 7.58
N PRO A 167 2.86 4.16 8.35
CA PRO A 167 3.08 5.46 8.96
C PRO A 167 4.37 5.52 9.78
N THR A 168 5.02 6.67 9.81
CA THR A 168 6.30 6.85 10.53
C THR A 168 6.12 6.62 12.02
N SER A 169 4.95 7.01 12.55
CA SER A 169 4.56 6.77 13.94
C SER A 169 4.53 5.28 14.33
N TRP A 170 4.51 4.36 13.36
CA TRP A 170 4.52 2.91 13.58
C TRP A 170 5.87 2.26 13.23
N ALA A 171 6.94 3.05 13.03
CA ALA A 171 8.25 2.54 12.62
C ALA A 171 8.78 1.39 13.50
N GLU A 172 8.63 1.49 14.83
CA GLU A 172 9.07 0.43 15.76
C GLU A 172 8.29 -0.90 15.62
N ALA A 173 7.09 -0.84 15.06
CA ALA A 173 6.22 -2.00 14.83
C ALA A 173 6.10 -2.37 13.35
N ALA A 174 6.87 -1.74 12.45
CA ALA A 174 6.69 -1.82 11.01
C ALA A 174 6.68 -3.25 10.47
N ASP A 175 7.62 -4.10 10.91
CA ASP A 175 7.69 -5.50 10.48
C ASP A 175 6.45 -6.31 10.90
N ARG A 176 5.95 -6.09 12.12
CA ARG A 176 4.74 -6.77 12.62
C ARG A 176 3.48 -6.31 11.88
N VAL A 177 3.39 -5.00 11.65
CA VAL A 177 2.32 -4.38 10.87
C VAL A 177 2.29 -4.95 9.46
N LEU A 178 3.44 -4.94 8.77
CA LEU A 178 3.55 -5.50 7.43
C LEU A 178 3.24 -6.99 7.41
N ALA A 179 3.72 -7.78 8.37
CA ALA A 179 3.39 -9.21 8.44
C ALA A 179 1.87 -9.44 8.56
N SER A 180 1.19 -8.65 9.41
CA SER A 180 -0.27 -8.75 9.59
C SER A 180 -1.04 -8.34 8.33
N GLU A 181 -0.64 -7.26 7.66
CA GLU A 181 -1.31 -6.81 6.44
C GLU A 181 -1.01 -7.72 5.25
N LYS A 182 0.21 -8.26 5.15
CA LYS A 182 0.56 -9.28 4.15
C LYS A 182 -0.29 -10.53 4.31
N ALA A 183 -0.47 -10.99 5.54
CA ALA A 183 -1.32 -12.15 5.83
C ALA A 183 -2.79 -11.90 5.45
N PHE A 184 -3.26 -10.65 5.45
CA PHE A 184 -4.62 -10.32 5.05
C PHE A 184 -4.76 -10.12 3.54
N TRP A 185 -3.94 -9.24 2.96
CA TRP A 185 -4.04 -8.87 1.55
C TRP A 185 -3.45 -9.93 0.61
N GLY A 186 -2.39 -10.61 1.03
CA GLY A 186 -1.66 -11.60 0.23
C GLY A 186 -2.16 -13.04 0.37
N ALA A 187 -3.13 -13.30 1.24
CA ALA A 187 -3.63 -14.65 1.51
C ALA A 187 -4.14 -15.34 0.24
N GLY A 188 -3.77 -16.62 0.08
CA GLY A 188 -4.26 -17.47 -1.01
C GLY A 188 -3.63 -17.19 -2.39
N ILE A 189 -2.54 -16.43 -2.44
CA ILE A 189 -1.77 -16.18 -3.67
C ILE A 189 -0.55 -17.10 -3.68
N ALA A 190 -0.30 -17.74 -4.82
CA ALA A 190 0.84 -18.62 -4.98
C ALA A 190 2.14 -17.81 -4.90
N SER A 191 3.15 -18.35 -4.22
CA SER A 191 4.48 -17.74 -4.14
C SER A 191 5.12 -17.57 -5.53
N SER A 192 4.76 -18.40 -6.51
CA SER A 192 5.23 -18.29 -7.90
C SER A 192 4.82 -16.98 -8.59
N GLU A 193 3.76 -16.31 -8.13
CA GLU A 193 3.38 -14.98 -8.67
C GLU A 193 4.35 -13.88 -8.22
N ALA A 194 5.13 -14.12 -7.17
CA ALA A 194 6.07 -13.13 -6.65
C ALA A 194 7.12 -12.72 -7.69
N ASP A 195 7.54 -13.65 -8.56
CA ASP A 195 8.58 -13.43 -9.56
C ASP A 195 8.09 -12.50 -10.69
N ASN A 196 6.89 -12.72 -11.20
CA ASN A 196 6.28 -11.85 -12.22
C ASN A 196 6.07 -10.43 -11.67
N PHE A 197 5.59 -10.32 -10.44
CA PHE A 197 5.43 -9.02 -9.79
C PHE A 197 6.77 -8.34 -9.51
N THR A 198 7.82 -9.11 -9.18
CA THR A 198 9.19 -8.58 -9.05
C THR A 198 9.67 -8.03 -10.38
N ARG A 199 9.57 -8.81 -11.47
CA ARG A 199 9.95 -8.37 -12.82
C ARG A 199 9.18 -7.12 -13.26
N PHE A 200 7.92 -6.99 -12.87
CA PHE A 200 7.15 -5.77 -13.09
C PHE A 200 7.73 -4.55 -12.35
N ILE A 201 8.10 -4.71 -11.07
CA ILE A 201 8.75 -3.63 -10.30
C ILE A 201 10.11 -3.25 -10.91
N GLU A 202 10.94 -4.24 -11.26
CA GLU A 202 12.25 -3.96 -11.86
C GLU A 202 12.09 -3.25 -13.22
N ALA A 203 11.13 -3.66 -14.05
CA ALA A 203 10.85 -2.98 -15.31
C ALA A 203 10.42 -1.50 -15.12
N LEU A 204 9.75 -1.18 -14.01
CA LEU A 204 9.39 0.20 -13.66
C LEU A 204 10.60 1.03 -13.17
N LEU A 205 11.65 0.37 -12.69
CA LEU A 205 12.91 0.95 -12.22
C LEU A 205 14.00 0.99 -13.29
N ASP A 206 13.76 0.41 -14.46
CA ASP A 206 14.63 0.54 -15.62
C ASP A 206 14.36 1.87 -16.37
N ASP A 207 15.23 2.21 -17.32
CA ASP A 207 14.97 3.27 -18.28
C ASP A 207 13.79 2.92 -19.22
N GLU A 208 13.37 3.85 -20.08
CA GLU A 208 12.18 3.65 -20.91
C GLU A 208 12.31 2.48 -21.89
N GLU A 209 13.48 2.32 -22.52
CA GLU A 209 13.70 1.29 -23.54
C GLU A 209 13.76 -0.09 -22.90
N THR A 210 14.62 -0.25 -21.89
CA THR A 210 14.78 -1.51 -21.15
C THR A 210 13.49 -1.90 -20.44
N GLY A 211 12.86 -0.95 -19.75
CA GLY A 211 11.62 -1.18 -19.00
C GLY A 211 10.45 -1.58 -19.88
N THR A 212 10.27 -0.93 -21.04
CA THR A 212 9.18 -1.32 -21.97
C THR A 212 9.39 -2.70 -22.57
N ALA A 213 10.63 -3.09 -22.89
CA ALA A 213 10.95 -4.44 -23.32
C ALA A 213 10.69 -5.48 -22.21
N ALA A 214 11.06 -5.16 -20.96
CA ALA A 214 10.80 -6.03 -19.81
C ALA A 214 9.30 -6.20 -19.53
N LEU A 215 8.50 -5.13 -19.66
CA LEU A 215 7.04 -5.18 -19.57
C LEU A 215 6.45 -6.04 -20.69
N ALA A 216 6.96 -5.93 -21.92
CA ALA A 216 6.53 -6.77 -23.05
C ALA A 216 6.70 -8.27 -22.75
N ALA A 217 7.79 -8.63 -22.07
CA ALA A 217 8.14 -10.01 -21.73
C ALA A 217 7.28 -10.62 -20.59
N LEU A 218 6.42 -9.83 -19.93
CA LEU A 218 5.50 -10.35 -18.90
C LEU A 218 4.23 -10.98 -19.49
N ALA A 219 3.83 -10.60 -20.71
CA ALA A 219 2.65 -11.14 -21.38
C ALA A 219 2.92 -11.33 -22.88
N PRO A 220 3.82 -12.27 -23.25
CA PRO A 220 4.24 -12.46 -24.63
C PRO A 220 3.05 -12.77 -25.55
N GLY A 221 3.03 -12.14 -26.73
CA GLY A 221 2.01 -12.35 -27.75
C GLY A 221 0.67 -11.62 -27.52
N LYS A 222 0.48 -10.94 -26.38
CA LYS A 222 -0.73 -10.15 -26.11
C LYS A 222 -0.52 -8.65 -26.36
N ASP A 223 -1.62 -7.94 -26.59
CA ASP A 223 -1.61 -6.47 -26.49
C ASP A 223 -1.49 -6.12 -25.00
N ILE A 224 -0.55 -5.24 -24.65
CA ILE A 224 -0.24 -4.89 -23.26
C ILE A 224 -0.64 -3.45 -23.02
N TYR A 225 -1.34 -3.24 -21.92
CA TYR A 225 -1.62 -1.95 -21.34
C TYR A 225 -0.94 -1.86 -19.98
N VAL A 226 -0.47 -0.66 -19.63
CA VAL A 226 0.17 -0.38 -18.35
C VAL A 226 -0.66 0.67 -17.65
N ALA A 227 -1.19 0.36 -16.47
CA ALA A 227 -1.95 1.29 -15.66
C ALA A 227 -1.19 1.58 -14.36
N VAL A 228 -0.85 2.86 -14.17
CA VAL A 228 -0.13 3.34 -12.98
C VAL A 228 -0.90 4.48 -12.32
N HIS A 229 -0.72 4.62 -11.01
CA HIS A 229 -1.14 5.77 -10.23
C HIS A 229 0.08 6.53 -9.69
N LEU A 230 -0.04 7.81 -9.38
CA LEU A 230 1.03 8.61 -8.76
C LEU A 230 1.55 7.96 -7.46
N SER A 231 0.66 7.32 -6.69
CA SER A 231 1.04 6.56 -5.49
C SER A 231 1.96 5.37 -5.79
N ASP A 232 1.95 4.82 -7.00
CA ASP A 232 2.76 3.65 -7.34
C ASP A 232 4.26 3.98 -7.33
N ALA A 233 4.65 5.25 -7.54
CA ALA A 233 6.02 5.70 -7.31
C ALA A 233 6.45 5.51 -5.84
N TRP A 234 5.55 5.77 -4.89
CA TRP A 234 5.79 5.49 -3.46
C TRP A 234 5.83 3.99 -3.16
N LYS A 235 4.98 3.21 -3.82
CA LYS A 235 4.97 1.74 -3.68
C LYS A 235 6.28 1.13 -4.17
N VAL A 236 6.78 1.59 -5.31
CA VAL A 236 8.10 1.22 -5.85
C VAL A 236 9.21 1.64 -4.89
N ALA A 237 9.24 2.90 -4.44
CA ALA A 237 10.24 3.39 -3.50
C ALA A 237 10.24 2.64 -2.16
N SER A 238 9.07 2.26 -1.64
CA SER A 238 9.00 1.43 -0.43
C SER A 238 9.55 0.01 -0.64
N SER A 239 9.50 -0.49 -1.88
CA SER A 239 9.96 -1.85 -2.23
C SER A 239 11.44 -1.89 -2.60
N ARG A 240 11.99 -0.77 -3.10
CA ARG A 240 13.37 -0.56 -3.56
C ARG A 240 13.86 0.85 -3.17
N PRO A 241 13.99 1.15 -1.87
CA PRO A 241 14.32 2.50 -1.39
C PRO A 241 15.68 3.01 -1.89
N GLU A 242 16.58 2.11 -2.25
CA GLU A 242 17.90 2.41 -2.79
C GLU A 242 17.89 2.83 -4.27
N GLN A 243 16.81 2.58 -5.01
CA GLN A 243 16.74 2.83 -6.46
C GLN A 243 15.87 4.02 -6.83
N LEU A 244 14.90 4.41 -5.98
CA LEU A 244 14.01 5.53 -6.24
C LEU A 244 13.96 6.46 -5.04
N ALA A 245 14.60 7.62 -5.16
CA ALA A 245 14.65 8.63 -4.11
C ALA A 245 13.50 9.63 -4.28
N ILE A 246 12.37 9.36 -3.63
CA ILE A 246 11.16 10.20 -3.66
C ILE A 246 10.88 10.81 -2.27
N GLY A 247 10.41 12.06 -2.27
CA GLY A 247 10.00 12.83 -1.10
C GLY A 247 8.64 13.50 -1.33
N TYR A 248 7.99 13.96 -0.26
CA TYR A 248 6.82 14.82 -0.36
C TYR A 248 6.88 16.03 0.56
N ARG A 249 6.15 17.08 0.21
CA ARG A 249 5.90 18.23 1.07
C ARG A 249 4.49 18.77 0.86
N ASP A 250 3.79 19.01 1.95
CA ASP A 250 2.45 19.57 1.91
C ASP A 250 2.49 21.10 2.04
N PHE A 251 1.72 21.77 1.18
CA PHE A 251 1.53 23.21 1.20
C PHE A 251 0.06 23.50 1.50
N PRO A 252 -0.26 24.23 2.58
CA PRO A 252 -1.65 24.57 2.90
C PRO A 252 -2.24 25.50 1.82
N THR A 253 -3.48 25.25 1.42
CA THR A 253 -4.16 26.06 0.40
C THR A 253 -4.95 27.16 1.10
N SER A 254 -4.39 28.37 1.20
CA SER A 254 -5.02 29.52 1.88
C SER A 254 -6.17 30.19 1.09
N GLY A 255 -6.87 29.44 0.24
CA GLY A 255 -7.95 29.96 -0.62
C GLY A 255 -7.49 30.71 -1.88
N GLN A 256 -6.18 30.95 -2.07
CA GLN A 256 -5.61 31.46 -3.33
C GLN A 256 -4.70 30.40 -3.98
N SER A 257 -5.28 29.57 -4.84
CA SER A 257 -4.59 28.51 -5.59
C SER A 257 -3.42 29.02 -6.46
N HIS A 258 -3.41 30.30 -6.85
CA HIS A 258 -2.32 30.91 -7.61
C HIS A 258 -1.01 31.12 -6.81
N GLY A 259 -1.05 31.18 -5.48
CA GLY A 259 0.14 31.38 -4.65
C GLY A 259 0.99 30.13 -4.48
N VAL A 260 0.35 28.95 -4.45
CA VAL A 260 1.00 27.68 -4.12
C VAL A 260 2.10 27.32 -5.11
N VAL A 261 1.86 27.48 -6.42
CA VAL A 261 2.84 27.13 -7.46
C VAL A 261 4.14 27.94 -7.33
N LYS A 262 4.05 29.23 -6.98
CA LYS A 262 5.23 30.08 -6.78
C LYS A 262 6.01 29.61 -5.55
N THR A 263 5.33 29.41 -4.43
CA THR A 263 5.92 28.91 -3.18
C THR A 263 6.59 27.55 -3.37
N THR A 264 5.93 26.63 -4.09
CA THR A 264 6.48 25.32 -4.45
C THR A 264 7.79 25.45 -5.24
N ARG A 265 7.82 26.30 -6.27
CA ARG A 265 9.03 26.51 -7.10
C ARG A 265 10.18 27.14 -6.30
N GLU A 266 9.88 28.13 -5.48
CA GLU A 266 10.87 28.77 -4.60
C GLU A 266 11.46 27.75 -3.62
N TRP A 267 10.61 26.89 -3.04
CA TRP A 267 11.03 25.83 -2.14
C TRP A 267 11.91 24.77 -2.82
N ILE A 268 11.52 24.27 -3.99
CA ILE A 268 12.33 23.32 -4.78
C ILE A 268 13.74 23.88 -5.02
N LYS A 269 13.82 25.16 -5.38
CA LYS A 269 15.09 25.85 -5.60
C LYS A 269 15.90 25.99 -4.31
N SER A 270 15.27 26.32 -3.18
CA SER A 270 15.97 26.48 -1.89
C SER A 270 16.52 25.16 -1.37
N GLU A 271 15.78 24.07 -1.52
CA GLU A 271 16.22 22.72 -1.11
C GLU A 271 17.16 22.05 -2.12
N LYS A 272 17.41 22.70 -3.27
CA LYS A 272 18.28 22.20 -4.33
C LYS A 272 17.84 20.81 -4.85
N ILE A 273 16.53 20.57 -4.91
CA ILE A 273 15.97 19.34 -5.49
C ILE A 273 16.36 19.29 -6.97
N LYS A 274 16.98 18.18 -7.40
CA LYS A 274 17.53 18.04 -8.75
C LYS A 274 16.66 17.21 -9.69
N GLY A 275 15.74 16.40 -9.15
CA GLY A 275 14.80 15.61 -9.93
C GLY A 275 13.51 16.35 -10.26
N GLY A 276 12.56 15.63 -10.87
CA GLY A 276 11.23 16.14 -11.19
C GLY A 276 10.28 16.22 -10.00
N TYR A 277 9.19 16.98 -10.15
CA TYR A 277 8.13 17.05 -9.16
C TYR A 277 6.73 16.94 -9.76
N ALA A 278 5.79 16.36 -9.03
CA ALA A 278 4.37 16.26 -9.37
C ALA A 278 3.54 16.89 -8.26
N VAL A 279 2.36 17.43 -8.61
CA VAL A 279 1.50 18.16 -7.67
C VAL A 279 0.15 17.47 -7.58
N GLU A 280 -0.31 17.21 -6.36
CA GLU A 280 -1.57 16.54 -6.08
C GLU A 280 -2.40 17.32 -5.04
N PRO A 281 -3.66 17.68 -5.33
CA PRO A 281 -4.56 18.22 -4.33
C PRO A 281 -4.96 17.16 -3.29
N ILE A 282 -4.78 17.46 -2.00
CA ILE A 282 -5.13 16.57 -0.89
C ILE A 282 -5.91 17.33 0.19
N GLY A 283 -7.23 17.11 0.27
CA GLY A 283 -8.10 17.84 1.20
C GLY A 283 -7.99 19.36 1.02
N HIS A 284 -7.50 20.05 2.05
CA HIS A 284 -7.26 21.51 2.04
C HIS A 284 -5.80 21.91 1.77
N ALA A 285 -4.96 20.96 1.35
CA ALA A 285 -3.56 21.17 1.03
C ALA A 285 -3.26 20.73 -0.41
N VAL A 286 -2.06 21.09 -0.86
CA VAL A 286 -1.44 20.61 -2.09
C VAL A 286 -0.18 19.86 -1.69
N ARG A 287 -0.13 18.57 -2.01
CA ARG A 287 1.05 17.73 -1.82
C ARG A 287 1.94 17.85 -3.06
N LEU A 288 3.17 18.26 -2.82
CA LEU A 288 4.25 18.19 -3.80
C LEU A 288 4.96 16.85 -3.60
N HIS A 289 4.93 15.99 -4.61
CA HIS A 289 5.79 14.81 -4.70
C HIS A 289 7.03 15.18 -5.49
N TYR A 290 8.23 14.86 -5.03
CA TYR A 290 9.46 15.25 -5.69
C TYR A 290 10.51 14.14 -5.69
N LEU A 291 11.25 14.04 -6.78
CA LEU A 291 12.39 13.14 -6.93
C LEU A 291 13.66 13.89 -6.50
N ASN A 292 14.44 13.30 -5.61
CA ASN A 292 15.60 13.96 -5.00
C ASN A 292 16.74 14.19 -6.00
N ASP A 293 16.92 13.23 -6.91
CA ASP A 293 18.00 13.20 -7.88
C ASP A 293 17.48 13.06 -9.33
N LYS A 294 18.40 13.24 -10.27
CA LYS A 294 18.11 13.17 -11.70
C LYS A 294 17.92 11.73 -12.16
N ASP A 295 18.68 10.80 -11.60
CA ASP A 295 18.65 9.39 -11.98
C ASP A 295 17.24 8.80 -11.74
N SER A 296 16.60 9.16 -10.63
CA SER A 296 15.21 8.85 -10.33
C SER A 296 14.22 9.37 -11.39
N SER A 297 14.55 10.46 -12.10
CA SER A 297 13.71 11.02 -13.17
C SER A 297 13.83 10.25 -14.49
N ASP A 298 14.90 9.48 -14.67
CA ASP A 298 15.14 8.70 -15.89
C ASP A 298 14.45 7.33 -15.86
N LEU A 299 13.99 6.89 -14.69
CA LEU A 299 13.26 5.64 -14.48
C LEU A 299 11.89 5.66 -15.18
N LEU A 300 11.46 4.50 -15.66
CA LEU A 300 10.20 4.34 -16.39
C LEU A 300 9.01 4.79 -15.55
N ILE A 301 8.94 4.46 -14.25
CA ILE A 301 7.85 4.90 -13.37
C ILE A 301 7.73 6.43 -13.30
N ALA A 302 8.86 7.16 -13.28
CA ALA A 302 8.84 8.62 -13.28
C ALA A 302 8.40 9.18 -14.64
N LYS A 303 8.80 8.53 -15.75
CA LYS A 303 8.39 8.92 -17.11
C LYS A 303 6.90 8.68 -17.39
N LEU A 304 6.31 7.66 -16.78
CA LEU A 304 4.88 7.32 -16.87
C LEU A 304 3.96 8.25 -16.05
N LEU A 305 4.52 9.06 -15.16
CA LEU A 305 3.79 9.90 -14.21
C LEU A 305 4.06 11.39 -14.48
N PRO A 306 3.19 12.32 -14.03
CA PRO A 306 3.25 13.73 -14.39
C PRO A 306 4.28 14.52 -13.58
N PHE A 307 5.51 14.00 -13.50
CA PHE A 307 6.63 14.75 -12.96
C PHE A 307 7.06 15.86 -13.94
N SER A 308 7.55 16.98 -13.41
CA SER A 308 7.94 18.15 -14.21
C SER A 308 9.06 17.89 -15.21
N THR A 309 9.81 16.80 -15.04
CA THR A 309 10.91 16.37 -15.91
C THR A 309 10.48 15.33 -16.93
N SER A 310 9.26 14.79 -16.84
CA SER A 310 8.72 13.82 -17.78
C SER A 310 7.79 14.48 -18.79
N ASN A 311 7.57 13.79 -19.91
CA ASN A 311 6.49 14.12 -20.85
C ASN A 311 5.68 12.84 -21.12
N PRO A 312 4.74 12.48 -20.24
CA PRO A 312 4.06 11.20 -20.32
C PRO A 312 3.18 11.07 -21.58
N MET A 313 2.88 12.17 -22.26
CA MET A 313 2.14 12.15 -23.54
C MET A 313 3.00 11.77 -24.75
N ARG A 314 4.34 11.73 -24.61
CA ARG A 314 5.29 11.57 -25.73
C ARG A 314 6.37 10.52 -25.45
N LEU A 315 5.99 9.42 -24.82
CA LEU A 315 6.86 8.25 -24.68
C LEU A 315 7.00 7.54 -26.04
N LYS A 316 8.18 6.98 -26.32
CA LYS A 316 8.48 6.21 -27.53
C LYS A 316 7.85 4.82 -27.45
N GLY A 317 8.03 4.14 -26.31
CA GLY A 317 7.58 2.75 -26.12
C GLY A 317 6.13 2.61 -25.66
N LEU A 318 5.47 3.71 -25.28
CA LEU A 318 4.11 3.72 -24.74
C LEU A 318 3.28 4.85 -25.33
N GLN A 319 2.02 4.56 -25.64
CA GLN A 319 1.04 5.55 -26.06
C GLN A 319 0.03 5.79 -24.93
N LEU A 320 -0.16 7.04 -24.52
CA LEU A 320 -1.21 7.39 -23.55
C LEU A 320 -2.60 7.10 -24.13
N VAL A 321 -3.41 6.35 -23.39
CA VAL A 321 -4.78 5.96 -23.77
C VAL A 321 -5.80 6.75 -22.96
N TYR A 322 -5.56 6.89 -21.66
CA TYR A 322 -6.46 7.58 -20.75
C TYR A 322 -5.69 8.14 -19.55
N GLN A 323 -6.16 9.28 -19.05
CA GLN A 323 -5.68 9.87 -17.80
C GLN A 323 -6.86 10.39 -16.98
N HIS A 324 -6.80 10.18 -15.67
CA HIS A 324 -7.74 10.78 -14.74
C HIS A 324 -7.07 11.00 -13.39
N ARG A 325 -6.90 12.27 -13.01
CA ARG A 325 -6.19 12.67 -11.78
C ARG A 325 -4.79 12.03 -11.73
N GLY A 326 -4.50 11.22 -10.72
CA GLY A 326 -3.22 10.53 -10.58
C GLY A 326 -3.09 9.27 -11.43
N TYR A 327 -4.14 8.82 -12.13
CA TYR A 327 -4.13 7.61 -12.95
C TYR A 327 -3.71 7.87 -14.38
N TRP A 328 -2.83 7.02 -14.90
CA TRP A 328 -2.30 7.05 -16.25
C TRP A 328 -2.34 5.65 -16.84
N ILE A 329 -3.00 5.50 -17.98
CA ILE A 329 -3.18 4.22 -18.68
C ILE A 329 -2.55 4.34 -20.05
N TYR A 330 -1.61 3.44 -20.33
CA TYR A 330 -0.84 3.41 -21.57
C TYR A 330 -1.09 2.13 -22.33
N LYS A 331 -0.99 2.19 -23.65
CA LYS A 331 -0.80 1.03 -24.53
C LYS A 331 0.70 0.89 -24.82
N LEU A 332 1.25 -0.30 -24.66
CA LEU A 332 2.62 -0.60 -25.04
C LEU A 332 2.72 -0.69 -26.58
N ASN A 333 3.70 0.00 -27.17
CA ASN A 333 3.94 -0.02 -28.61
C ASN A 333 4.74 -1.28 -28.98
N ARG A 334 4.22 -2.08 -29.91
CA ARG A 334 4.88 -3.32 -30.37
C ARG A 334 6.15 -3.11 -31.22
N ASN A 335 6.44 -1.87 -31.62
CA ASN A 335 7.53 -1.55 -32.54
C ASN A 335 8.72 -0.83 -31.86
N ALA A 336 8.83 -0.89 -30.53
CA ALA A 336 9.89 -0.22 -29.76
C ALA A 336 11.13 -1.10 -29.55
N SER A 337 11.38 -2.06 -30.44
CA SER A 337 12.57 -2.91 -30.49
C SER A 337 13.35 -2.65 -31.77
#